data_AF-A0A1V5L7F5-F1
#
_entry.id   AF-A0A1V5L7F5-F1
#
_cell.length_a   1.000
_cell.length_b   1.000
_cell.length_c   1.000
_cell.angle_alpha   90.00
_cell.angle_beta   90.00
_cell.angle_gamma   90.00
#
_symmetry.space_group_name_H-M   'P 1'
#
loop_
_entity.id
_entity.type
_entity.pdbx_description
1 polymer ?
#
loop_
_entity_poly.entity_id
_entity_poly.type
_entity_poly.pdbx_seq_one_letter_code
_entity_poly.pdbx_strand_id
1 'polypeptide(L)'
;MTATNEVENYPGFDEVISGFELMDKMQSHALKMGAVLIDDIITDVDFSKSPLVLMGDNGDEYHVDAVIIATGAKARWLEIESEAKYKGRGISACATCDGFFFKNKEVAVIGGGSKALEEAMHLANICSKVNLIHRRDEFRGEKVLQEKVMQNPKITIHYDSVVDEFLGQENPTKLNAIRLKNVKNGSLNEIKVDGAFVAIGSTPNTSVFKGHIELDENGFIKTEGKRTLTNVKGVFSAGDVQDPIYCQAIVAAGSGCMSALDVQEYLMHLK
;
A
#
# COMPACT_ATOMS: atom_id res chain seq x y z
N MET A 1 0.37 -3.35 -12.95
CA MET A 1 0.73 -1.93 -13.22
C MET A 1 0.69 -1.14 -11.92
N THR A 2 1.66 -0.24 -11.71
CA THR A 2 1.77 0.63 -10.52
C THR A 2 0.78 1.79 -10.58
N ALA A 3 0.35 2.30 -9.41
CA ALA A 3 -0.53 3.46 -9.29
C ALA A 3 0.24 4.76 -8.96
N THR A 4 1.55 4.67 -8.76
CA THR A 4 2.42 5.78 -8.36
C THR A 4 2.86 6.57 -9.60
N ASN A 5 2.57 7.87 -9.62
CA ASN A 5 2.94 8.74 -10.75
C ASN A 5 4.43 9.09 -10.72
N GLU A 6 4.93 9.56 -9.58
CA GLU A 6 6.30 10.03 -9.38
C GLU A 6 6.97 9.27 -8.23
N VAL A 7 8.24 8.89 -8.39
CA VAL A 7 9.03 8.13 -7.42
C VAL A 7 10.36 8.85 -7.20
N GLU A 8 10.57 9.33 -5.98
CA GLU A 8 11.81 10.02 -5.57
C GLU A 8 12.65 9.21 -4.59
N ASN A 9 12.07 8.17 -3.98
CA ASN A 9 12.65 7.45 -2.86
C ASN A 9 13.16 6.05 -3.22
N TYR A 10 13.28 5.73 -4.51
CA TYR A 10 13.93 4.52 -5.00
C TYR A 10 15.40 4.83 -5.34
N PRO A 11 16.38 4.28 -4.61
CA PRO A 11 17.79 4.64 -4.81
C PRO A 11 18.30 4.17 -6.18
N GLY A 12 19.20 4.97 -6.77
CA GLY A 12 19.80 4.71 -8.08
C GLY A 12 19.28 5.62 -9.20
N PHE A 13 18.40 6.57 -8.88
CA PHE A 13 17.95 7.63 -9.79
C PHE A 13 18.23 8.98 -9.15
N ASP A 14 19.00 9.83 -9.86
CA ASP A 14 19.34 11.18 -9.39
C ASP A 14 18.21 12.19 -9.65
N GLU A 15 17.30 11.86 -10.57
CA GLU A 15 16.11 12.62 -10.91
C GLU A 15 14.84 11.82 -10.59
N VAL A 16 13.72 12.53 -10.40
CA VAL A 16 12.40 11.92 -10.18
C VAL A 16 12.05 11.02 -11.35
N ILE A 17 11.80 9.74 -11.09
CA ILE A 17 11.40 8.77 -12.11
C ILE A 17 9.90 8.49 -12.01
N SER A 18 9.23 8.32 -13.14
CA SER A 18 7.83 7.89 -13.09
C SER A 18 7.73 6.43 -12.62
N GLY A 19 6.65 6.09 -11.92
CA GLY A 19 6.44 4.69 -11.51
C GLY A 19 6.38 3.73 -12.70
N PHE A 20 5.80 4.18 -13.83
CA PHE A 20 5.76 3.40 -15.07
C PHE A 20 7.17 3.13 -15.61
N GLU A 21 8.01 4.15 -15.71
CA GLU A 21 9.37 4.01 -16.23
C GLU A 21 10.23 3.12 -15.32
N LEU A 22 10.08 3.24 -14.00
CA LEU A 22 10.78 2.38 -13.05
C LEU A 22 10.43 0.90 -13.28
N MET A 23 9.14 0.57 -13.42
CA MET A 23 8.67 -0.79 -13.66
C MET A 23 9.10 -1.32 -15.04
N ASP A 24 9.09 -0.48 -16.07
CA ASP A 24 9.54 -0.84 -17.42
C ASP A 24 11.04 -1.19 -17.43
N LYS A 25 11.87 -0.41 -16.72
CA LYS A 25 13.30 -0.73 -16.54
C LYS A 25 13.49 -2.06 -15.80
N MET A 26 12.70 -2.34 -14.75
CA MET A 26 12.76 -3.60 -14.01
C MET A 26 12.36 -4.81 -14.88
N GLN A 27 11.25 -4.71 -15.61
CA GLN A 27 10.79 -5.77 -16.52
C GLN A 27 11.82 -6.02 -17.62
N SER A 28 12.33 -4.95 -18.24
CA SER A 28 13.38 -5.03 -19.25
C SER A 28 14.65 -5.71 -18.73
N HIS A 29 15.04 -5.43 -17.49
CA HIS A 29 16.18 -6.09 -16.87
C HIS A 29 15.92 -7.59 -16.64
N ALA A 30 14.76 -7.96 -16.08
CA ALA A 30 14.39 -9.36 -15.84
C ALA A 30 14.40 -10.19 -17.14
N LEU A 31 13.81 -9.65 -18.22
CA LEU A 31 13.79 -10.28 -19.54
C LEU A 31 15.21 -10.45 -20.10
N LYS A 32 16.08 -9.45 -19.97
CA LYS A 32 17.50 -9.54 -20.41
C LYS A 32 18.29 -10.61 -19.66
N MET A 33 17.94 -10.87 -18.40
CA MET A 33 18.56 -11.92 -17.58
C MET A 33 17.94 -13.31 -17.81
N GLY A 34 16.99 -13.43 -18.74
CA GLY A 34 16.41 -14.71 -19.15
C GLY A 34 15.13 -15.10 -18.43
N ALA A 35 14.51 -14.21 -17.65
CA ALA A 35 13.17 -14.46 -17.12
C ALA A 35 12.16 -14.53 -18.27
N VAL A 36 11.18 -15.42 -18.14
CA VAL A 36 10.04 -15.53 -19.06
C VAL A 36 8.85 -14.81 -18.44
N LEU A 37 8.27 -13.86 -19.17
CA LEU A 37 7.02 -13.22 -18.79
C LEU A 37 5.86 -13.95 -19.47
N ILE A 38 4.88 -14.36 -18.68
CA ILE A 38 3.63 -14.93 -19.18
C ILE A 38 2.53 -13.93 -18.80
N ASP A 39 1.77 -13.48 -19.79
CA ASP A 39 0.63 -12.59 -19.59
C ASP A 39 -0.62 -13.45 -19.32
N ASP A 40 -0.85 -13.71 -18.04
CA ASP A 40 -1.95 -14.53 -17.53
C ASP A 40 -2.26 -14.12 -16.08
N ILE A 41 -3.48 -14.43 -15.62
CA ILE A 41 -3.94 -14.20 -14.26
C ILE A 41 -4.15 -15.55 -13.59
N ILE A 42 -3.38 -15.83 -12.54
CA ILE A 42 -3.61 -17.02 -11.71
C ILE A 42 -4.94 -16.86 -10.95
N THR A 43 -5.87 -17.79 -11.19
CA THR A 43 -7.22 -17.80 -10.62
C THR A 43 -7.41 -18.79 -9.48
N ASP A 44 -6.60 -19.85 -9.44
CA ASP A 44 -6.63 -20.88 -8.40
C ASP A 44 -5.26 -21.56 -8.25
N VAL A 45 -5.04 -22.23 -7.12
CA VAL A 45 -3.78 -22.92 -6.80
C VAL A 45 -4.02 -24.24 -6.07
N ASP A 46 -3.17 -25.22 -6.31
CA ASP A 46 -3.13 -26.46 -5.54
C ASP A 46 -1.70 -26.73 -5.05
N PHE A 47 -1.44 -26.26 -3.82
CA PHE A 47 -0.17 -26.49 -3.14
C PHE A 47 -0.12 -27.79 -2.32
N SER A 48 -1.15 -28.63 -2.40
CA SER A 48 -1.12 -29.97 -1.78
C SER A 48 -0.38 -31.01 -2.63
N LYS A 49 -0.15 -30.69 -3.91
CA LYS A 49 0.54 -31.53 -4.89
C LYS A 49 2.04 -31.25 -4.94
N SER A 50 2.79 -32.20 -5.49
CA SER A 50 4.19 -32.05 -5.85
C SER A 50 4.40 -32.69 -7.24
N PRO A 51 4.66 -31.90 -8.31
CA PRO A 51 4.88 -30.45 -8.33
C PRO A 51 3.62 -29.64 -7.95
N LEU A 52 3.82 -28.40 -7.50
CA LEU A 52 2.76 -27.44 -7.18
C LEU A 52 2.02 -27.06 -8.46
N VAL A 53 0.71 -26.77 -8.35
CA VAL A 53 -0.13 -26.43 -9.50
C VAL A 53 -0.72 -25.02 -9.36
N LEU A 54 -0.70 -24.24 -10.44
CA LEU A 54 -1.38 -22.95 -10.58
C LEU A 54 -2.31 -23.03 -11.79
N MET A 55 -3.52 -22.48 -11.69
CA MET A 55 -4.47 -22.41 -12.81
C MET A 55 -4.61 -20.98 -13.33
N GLY A 56 -4.36 -20.79 -14.63
CA GLY A 56 -4.52 -19.53 -15.34
C GLY A 56 -5.97 -19.20 -15.68
N ASP A 57 -6.27 -17.94 -15.98
CA ASP A 57 -7.60 -17.51 -16.43
C ASP A 57 -7.86 -17.87 -17.90
N ASN A 58 -6.78 -18.10 -18.64
CA ASN A 58 -6.76 -18.59 -20.01
C ASN A 58 -7.06 -20.10 -20.12
N GLY A 59 -7.14 -20.82 -18.99
CA GLY A 59 -7.39 -22.26 -18.90
C GLY A 59 -6.13 -23.14 -18.86
N ASP A 60 -4.94 -22.55 -18.89
CA ASP A 60 -3.67 -23.28 -18.76
C ASP A 60 -3.41 -23.71 -17.31
N GLU A 61 -2.73 -24.85 -17.16
CA GLU A 61 -2.20 -25.32 -15.87
C GLU A 61 -0.67 -25.22 -15.85
N TYR A 62 -0.14 -24.59 -14.81
CA TYR A 62 1.30 -24.45 -14.59
C TYR A 62 1.74 -25.38 -13.47
N HIS A 63 2.72 -26.25 -13.78
CA HIS A 63 3.34 -27.16 -12.81
C HIS A 63 4.74 -26.66 -12.47
N VAL A 64 5.00 -26.42 -11.18
CA VAL A 64 6.26 -25.84 -10.71
C VAL A 64 6.77 -26.50 -9.43
N ASP A 65 8.09 -26.56 -9.27
CA ASP A 65 8.72 -27.08 -8.04
C ASP A 65 8.66 -26.07 -6.89
N ALA A 66 8.62 -24.76 -7.20
CA ALA A 66 8.57 -23.67 -6.24
C ALA A 66 7.77 -22.47 -6.76
N VAL A 67 7.16 -21.70 -5.85
CA VAL A 67 6.35 -20.51 -6.14
C VAL A 67 6.81 -19.33 -5.28
N ILE A 68 7.00 -18.16 -5.88
CA ILE A 68 7.13 -16.88 -5.16
C ILE A 68 5.84 -16.08 -5.35
N ILE A 69 5.12 -15.81 -4.26
CA ILE A 69 3.93 -14.97 -4.27
C ILE A 69 4.33 -13.51 -4.04
N ALA A 70 4.25 -12.71 -5.11
CA ALA A 70 4.56 -11.28 -5.11
C ALA A 70 3.38 -10.43 -5.63
N THR A 71 2.14 -10.81 -5.27
CA THR A 71 0.92 -10.18 -5.81
C THR A 71 0.63 -8.78 -5.24
N GLY A 72 1.41 -8.32 -4.26
CA GLY A 72 1.30 -7.00 -3.65
C GLY A 72 0.03 -6.76 -2.83
N ALA A 73 -0.19 -5.50 -2.46
CA ALA A 73 -1.39 -5.03 -1.76
C ALA A 73 -1.94 -3.76 -2.40
N LYS A 74 -3.25 -3.57 -2.32
CA LYS A 74 -3.94 -2.37 -2.83
C LYS A 74 -4.33 -1.48 -1.66
N ALA A 75 -3.98 -0.20 -1.72
CA ALA A 75 -4.49 0.78 -0.77
C ALA A 75 -6.03 0.81 -0.83
N ARG A 76 -6.67 0.88 0.33
CA ARG A 76 -8.12 1.10 0.43
C ARG A 76 -8.42 2.57 0.21
N TRP A 77 -9.50 2.84 -0.52
CA TRP A 77 -9.97 4.18 -0.86
C TRP A 77 -11.34 4.43 -0.23
N LEU A 78 -11.79 5.69 -0.19
CA LEU A 78 -13.09 6.03 0.37
C LEU A 78 -14.25 5.66 -0.56
N GLU A 79 -13.97 5.49 -1.86
CA GLU A 79 -14.95 5.12 -2.89
C GLU A 79 -16.06 6.18 -3.06
N ILE A 80 -15.70 7.46 -2.87
CA ILE A 80 -16.59 8.59 -3.14
C ILE A 80 -16.31 9.20 -4.51
N GLU A 81 -17.34 9.69 -5.20
CA GLU A 81 -17.24 10.14 -6.60
C GLU A 81 -16.16 11.20 -6.83
N SER A 82 -16.05 12.17 -5.92
CA SER A 82 -15.06 13.26 -5.98
C SER A 82 -13.61 12.78 -5.80
N GLU A 83 -13.37 11.61 -5.19
CA GLU A 83 -12.04 11.07 -4.94
C GLU A 83 -11.30 10.77 -6.25
N ALA A 84 -12.00 10.19 -7.23
CA ALA A 84 -11.42 9.82 -8.53
C ALA A 84 -10.87 11.04 -9.30
N LYS A 85 -11.51 12.20 -9.15
CA LYS A 85 -11.13 13.45 -9.84
C LYS A 85 -9.77 13.99 -9.36
N TYR A 86 -9.52 13.94 -8.06
CA TYR A 86 -8.33 14.54 -7.43
C TYR A 86 -7.26 13.52 -7.00
N LYS A 87 -7.48 12.22 -7.23
CA LYS A 87 -6.46 11.18 -7.05
C LYS A 87 -5.22 11.47 -7.90
N GLY A 88 -4.05 11.50 -7.25
CA GLY A 88 -2.79 11.93 -7.87
C GLY A 88 -2.71 13.44 -8.19
N ARG A 89 -3.70 14.23 -7.77
CA ARG A 89 -3.82 15.68 -7.97
C ARG A 89 -4.17 16.41 -6.66
N GLY A 90 -3.54 15.94 -5.57
CA GLY A 90 -3.80 16.40 -4.21
C GLY A 90 -4.32 15.31 -3.28
N ILE A 91 -4.81 14.18 -3.80
CA ILE A 91 -5.16 13.01 -2.98
C ILE A 91 -4.11 11.90 -3.19
N SER A 92 -3.56 11.38 -2.09
CA SER A 92 -2.62 10.28 -2.02
C SER A 92 -3.07 9.20 -1.02
N ALA A 93 -2.50 8.00 -1.10
CA ALA A 93 -2.63 6.94 -0.10
C ALA A 93 -1.28 6.56 0.57
N CYS A 94 -0.24 7.36 0.34
CA CYS A 94 1.09 7.15 0.91
C CYS A 94 1.72 8.48 1.35
N ALA A 95 1.64 8.80 2.64
CA ALA A 95 2.28 10.02 3.17
C ALA A 95 3.80 10.01 3.03
N THR A 96 4.45 8.86 3.18
CA THR A 96 5.91 8.72 3.03
C THR A 96 6.38 9.00 1.60
N CYS A 97 5.53 8.69 0.61
CA CYS A 97 5.83 8.88 -0.80
C CYS A 97 5.65 10.35 -1.20
N ASP A 98 4.47 10.93 -0.88
CA ASP A 98 4.06 12.22 -1.45
C ASP A 98 4.09 13.38 -0.44
N GLY A 99 4.33 13.12 0.84
CA GLY A 99 4.24 14.12 1.91
C GLY A 99 5.19 15.31 1.72
N PHE A 100 6.35 15.07 1.11
CA PHE A 100 7.34 16.11 0.83
C PHE A 100 6.81 17.22 -0.10
N PHE A 101 5.96 16.88 -1.08
CA PHE A 101 5.35 17.87 -1.99
C PHE A 101 4.42 18.87 -1.27
N PHE A 102 4.00 18.55 -0.05
CA PHE A 102 3.15 19.38 0.80
C PHE A 102 3.91 20.06 1.94
N LYS A 103 5.23 20.24 1.78
CA LYS A 103 6.05 20.98 2.75
C LYS A 103 5.49 22.39 2.99
N ASN A 104 5.33 22.73 4.26
CA ASN A 104 4.71 23.99 4.73
C ASN A 104 3.25 24.22 4.27
N LYS A 105 2.54 23.18 3.83
CA LYS A 105 1.12 23.24 3.43
C LYS A 105 0.20 22.68 4.50
N GLU A 106 -1.10 22.96 4.40
CA GLU A 106 -2.11 22.32 5.25
C GLU A 106 -2.62 21.04 4.58
N VAL A 107 -2.62 19.93 5.29
CA VAL A 107 -3.05 18.64 4.73
C VAL A 107 -4.11 17.97 5.59
N ALA A 108 -4.79 16.99 5.02
CA ALA A 108 -5.70 16.10 5.73
C ALA A 108 -5.17 14.67 5.74
N VAL A 109 -5.37 13.95 6.84
CA VAL A 109 -5.16 12.50 6.93
C VAL A 109 -6.48 11.85 7.30
N ILE A 110 -6.91 10.85 6.55
CA ILE A 110 -8.18 10.16 6.75
C ILE A 110 -7.92 8.77 7.32
N GLY A 111 -8.37 8.53 8.55
CA GLY A 111 -8.23 7.23 9.20
C GLY A 111 -8.05 7.36 10.72
N GLY A 112 -7.99 6.20 11.39
CA GLY A 112 -7.84 6.15 12.84
C GLY A 112 -7.19 4.88 13.37
N GLY A 113 -6.52 4.12 12.51
CA GLY A 113 -5.62 3.02 12.93
C GLY A 113 -4.18 3.51 13.06
N SER A 114 -3.25 2.61 13.43
CA SER A 114 -1.83 2.95 13.62
C SER A 114 -1.24 3.68 12.41
N LYS A 115 -1.48 3.18 11.19
CA LYS A 115 -1.03 3.82 9.94
C LYS A 115 -1.44 5.29 9.85
N ALA A 116 -2.70 5.62 10.11
CA ALA A 116 -3.17 7.01 10.04
C ALA A 116 -2.50 7.91 11.09
N LEU A 117 -2.25 7.39 12.29
CA LEU A 117 -1.58 8.14 13.36
C LEU A 117 -0.09 8.35 13.04
N GLU A 118 0.58 7.34 12.50
CA GLU A 118 1.98 7.42 12.06
C GLU A 118 2.15 8.40 10.91
N GLU A 119 1.28 8.31 9.89
CA GLU A 119 1.29 9.23 8.75
C GLU A 119 0.99 10.67 9.18
N ALA A 120 0.04 10.88 10.11
CA ALA A 120 -0.24 12.21 10.65
C ALA A 120 0.97 12.81 11.39
N MET A 121 1.68 12.00 12.18
CA MET A 121 2.92 12.42 12.86
C MET A 121 4.04 12.71 11.87
N HIS A 122 4.21 11.86 10.85
CA HIS A 122 5.18 12.07 9.79
C HIS A 122 4.93 13.39 9.06
N LEU A 123 3.69 13.62 8.62
CA LEU A 123 3.30 14.86 7.94
C LEU A 123 3.39 16.08 8.85
N ALA A 124 3.15 15.97 10.16
CA ALA A 124 3.32 17.10 11.08
C ALA A 124 4.77 17.62 11.14
N ASN A 125 5.76 16.79 10.82
CA ASN A 125 7.16 17.23 10.70
C ASN A 125 7.44 18.02 9.41
N ILE A 126 6.61 17.87 8.37
CA ILE A 126 6.83 18.41 7.03
C ILE A 126 5.89 19.58 6.72
N CYS A 127 4.61 19.43 7.08
CA CYS A 127 3.51 20.32 6.80
C CYS A 127 3.36 21.41 7.87
N SER A 128 2.61 22.47 7.54
CA SER A 128 2.30 23.55 8.48
C SER A 128 1.19 23.12 9.45
N LYS A 129 0.23 22.31 8.98
CA LYS A 129 -0.88 21.77 9.76
C LYS A 129 -1.38 20.44 9.17
N VAL A 130 -1.83 19.53 10.04
CA VAL A 130 -2.43 18.25 9.67
C VAL A 130 -3.83 18.17 10.27
N ASN A 131 -4.85 17.95 9.45
CA ASN A 131 -6.22 17.69 9.87
C ASN A 131 -6.46 16.18 9.87
N LEU A 132 -6.45 15.54 11.04
CA LEU A 132 -6.69 14.11 11.18
C LEU A 132 -8.19 13.84 11.31
N ILE A 133 -8.79 13.21 10.31
CA ILE A 133 -10.22 12.97 10.20
C ILE A 133 -10.50 11.51 10.53
N HIS A 134 -11.37 11.28 11.51
CA HIS A 134 -11.75 9.94 11.94
C HIS A 134 -13.23 9.83 12.24
N ARG A 135 -13.82 8.72 11.79
CA ARG A 135 -15.26 8.47 11.83
C ARG A 135 -15.83 8.11 13.20
N ARG A 136 -14.98 7.94 14.22
CA ARG A 136 -15.38 7.61 15.60
C ARG A 136 -14.79 8.63 16.56
N ASP A 137 -15.10 8.51 17.84
CA ASP A 137 -14.57 9.29 18.95
C ASP A 137 -13.30 8.70 19.59
N GLU A 138 -12.88 7.51 19.17
CA GLU A 138 -11.64 6.87 19.64
C GLU A 138 -10.82 6.25 18.49
N PHE A 139 -9.48 6.32 18.61
CA PHE A 139 -8.56 5.66 17.69
C PHE A 139 -8.27 4.21 18.09
N ARG A 140 -7.84 3.40 17.11
CA ARG A 140 -7.45 1.99 17.30
C ARG A 140 -5.94 1.77 17.42
N GLY A 141 -5.10 2.78 17.17
CA GLY A 141 -3.65 2.64 17.25
C GLY A 141 -3.13 2.52 18.69
N GLU A 142 -1.83 2.31 18.87
CA GLU A 142 -1.24 2.21 20.21
C GLU A 142 -1.46 3.48 21.06
N LYS A 143 -1.78 3.32 22.35
CA LYS A 143 -2.12 4.45 23.24
C LYS A 143 -1.04 5.53 23.26
N VAL A 144 0.23 5.14 23.30
CA VAL A 144 1.38 6.07 23.29
C VAL A 144 1.38 6.93 22.03
N LEU A 145 1.05 6.35 20.87
CA LEU A 145 0.98 7.08 19.62
C LEU A 145 -0.25 8.00 19.56
N GLN A 146 -1.39 7.55 20.09
CA GLN A 146 -2.58 8.39 20.23
C GLN A 146 -2.27 9.65 21.06
N GLU A 147 -1.61 9.49 22.21
CA GLU A 147 -1.21 10.60 23.08
C GLU A 147 -0.29 11.59 22.37
N LYS A 148 0.72 11.09 21.65
CA LYS A 148 1.63 11.93 20.85
C LYS A 148 0.88 12.75 19.79
N VAL A 149 -0.07 12.13 19.09
CA VAL A 149 -0.91 12.80 18.09
C VAL A 149 -1.77 13.88 18.74
N MET A 150 -2.42 13.58 19.87
CA MET A 150 -3.27 14.53 20.60
C MET A 150 -2.49 15.72 21.18
N GLN A 151 -1.22 15.51 21.54
CA GLN A 151 -0.35 16.56 22.10
C GLN A 151 0.36 17.40 21.02
N ASN A 152 0.32 16.99 19.75
CA ASN A 152 1.03 17.69 18.69
C ASN A 152 0.26 18.96 18.26
N PRO A 153 0.82 20.17 18.43
CA PRO A 153 0.09 21.42 18.15
C PRO A 153 -0.21 21.66 16.67
N LYS A 154 0.46 20.94 15.76
CA LYS A 154 0.18 21.00 14.32
C LYS A 154 -0.96 20.08 13.89
N ILE A 155 -1.39 19.15 14.75
CA ILE A 155 -2.44 18.20 14.41
C ILE A 155 -3.76 18.67 15.01
N THR A 156 -4.77 18.87 14.14
CA THR A 156 -6.15 19.12 14.53
C THR A 156 -6.96 17.86 14.26
N ILE A 157 -7.60 17.31 15.29
CA ILE A 157 -8.39 16.07 15.18
C ILE A 157 -9.86 16.40 14.95
N HIS A 158 -10.44 15.78 13.93
CA HIS A 158 -11.86 15.84 13.59
C HIS A 158 -12.48 14.47 13.87
N TYR A 159 -12.93 14.27 15.11
CA TYR A 159 -13.65 13.05 15.51
C TYR A 159 -15.07 13.03 14.93
N ASP A 160 -15.66 11.84 14.94
CA ASP A 160 -17.02 11.58 14.47
C ASP A 160 -17.28 12.18 13.08
N SER A 161 -16.25 12.23 12.23
CA SER A 161 -16.28 12.93 10.95
C SER A 161 -15.81 12.03 9.83
N VAL A 162 -16.49 12.12 8.69
CA VAL A 162 -16.11 11.47 7.43
C VAL A 162 -15.96 12.52 6.34
N VAL A 163 -15.20 12.20 5.30
CA VAL A 163 -15.18 13.01 4.09
C VAL A 163 -16.48 12.80 3.34
N ASP A 164 -17.21 13.88 3.11
CA ASP A 164 -18.42 13.93 2.30
C ASP A 164 -18.07 14.22 0.84
N GLU A 165 -17.16 15.17 0.60
CA GLU A 165 -16.73 15.53 -0.74
C GLU A 165 -15.30 16.12 -0.74
N PHE A 166 -14.49 15.74 -1.74
CA PHE A 166 -13.25 16.42 -2.08
C PHE A 166 -13.54 17.58 -3.03
N LEU A 167 -13.03 18.77 -2.71
CA LEU A 167 -13.29 20.02 -3.43
C LEU A 167 -11.97 20.56 -4.01
N GLY A 168 -12.07 21.21 -5.18
CA GLY A 168 -10.87 21.63 -5.91
C GLY A 168 -11.14 22.56 -7.08
N GLN A 169 -10.06 23.03 -7.66
CA GLN A 169 -10.04 23.77 -8.92
C GLN A 169 -10.07 22.79 -10.09
N GLU A 170 -10.53 23.23 -11.26
CA GLU A 170 -10.57 22.40 -12.47
C GLU A 170 -9.43 22.69 -13.47
N ASN A 171 -8.76 23.83 -13.36
CA ASN A 171 -7.72 24.25 -14.32
C ASN A 171 -6.55 24.97 -13.61
N PRO A 172 -5.47 24.24 -13.25
CA PRO A 172 -5.33 22.79 -13.31
C PRO A 172 -6.22 22.10 -12.27
N THR A 173 -6.66 20.87 -12.58
CA THR A 173 -7.42 20.05 -11.61
C THR A 173 -6.57 19.82 -10.38
N LYS A 174 -6.99 20.37 -9.23
CA LYS A 174 -6.23 20.28 -7.98
C LYS A 174 -7.13 20.42 -6.76
N LEU A 175 -6.94 19.54 -5.77
CA LEU A 175 -7.59 19.64 -4.46
C LEU A 175 -7.26 20.98 -3.77
N ASN A 176 -8.24 21.63 -3.17
CA ASN A 176 -8.03 22.81 -2.32
C ASN A 176 -8.87 22.84 -1.03
N ALA A 177 -9.84 21.93 -0.89
CA ALA A 177 -10.66 21.82 0.30
C ALA A 177 -11.29 20.42 0.42
N ILE A 178 -11.80 20.12 1.61
CA ILE A 178 -12.58 18.91 1.90
C ILE A 178 -13.84 19.34 2.65
N ARG A 179 -15.00 18.85 2.22
CA ARG A 179 -16.23 18.91 3.01
C ARG A 179 -16.31 17.69 3.91
N LEU A 180 -16.35 17.93 5.21
CA LEU A 180 -16.55 16.92 6.23
C LEU A 180 -18.02 16.83 6.61
N LYS A 181 -18.48 15.62 6.91
CA LYS A 181 -19.78 15.36 7.51
C LYS A 181 -19.59 14.71 8.87
N ASN A 182 -20.16 15.34 9.89
CA ASN A 182 -20.20 14.73 11.21
C ASN A 182 -21.26 13.60 11.22
N VAL A 183 -20.88 12.39 11.62
CA VAL A 183 -21.74 11.21 11.57
C VAL A 183 -22.76 11.13 12.69
N LYS A 184 -22.58 11.90 13.78
CA LYS A 184 -23.51 11.94 14.92
C LYS A 184 -24.67 12.92 14.70
N ASN A 185 -24.41 14.07 14.09
CA ASN A 185 -25.42 15.13 13.94
C ASN A 185 -25.72 15.52 12.47
N GLY A 186 -24.96 14.99 11.50
CA GLY A 186 -25.14 15.27 10.08
C GLY A 186 -24.62 16.64 9.61
N SER A 187 -24.01 17.45 10.48
CA SER A 187 -23.53 18.79 10.11
C SER A 187 -22.39 18.70 9.09
N LEU A 188 -22.41 19.61 8.12
CA LEU A 188 -21.36 19.75 7.12
C LEU A 188 -20.42 20.89 7.49
N ASN A 189 -19.13 20.68 7.33
CA ASN A 189 -18.11 21.72 7.52
C ASN A 189 -17.02 21.59 6.45
N GLU A 190 -16.59 22.71 5.89
CA GLU A 190 -15.51 22.73 4.90
C GLU A 190 -14.20 23.14 5.56
N ILE A 191 -13.13 22.41 5.24
CA ILE A 191 -11.76 22.74 5.64
C ILE A 191 -10.90 22.95 4.41
N LYS A 192 -10.09 24.01 4.41
CA LYS A 192 -9.10 24.25 3.36
C LYS A 192 -7.91 23.34 3.59
N VAL A 193 -7.48 22.64 2.55
CA VAL A 193 -6.28 21.80 2.56
C VAL A 193 -5.67 21.80 1.17
N ASP A 194 -4.35 21.77 1.10
CA ASP A 194 -3.61 21.62 -0.15
C ASP A 194 -3.52 20.14 -0.57
N GLY A 195 -3.64 19.20 0.37
CA GLY A 195 -3.52 17.76 0.12
C GLY A 195 -4.31 16.88 1.10
N ALA A 196 -4.64 15.66 0.68
CA ALA A 196 -5.36 14.66 1.47
C ALA A 196 -4.70 13.28 1.35
N PHE A 197 -4.54 12.60 2.48
CA PHE A 197 -3.91 11.29 2.58
C PHE A 197 -4.89 10.27 3.14
N VAL A 198 -5.27 9.29 2.31
CA VAL A 198 -6.21 8.24 2.67
C VAL A 198 -5.46 7.09 3.32
N ALA A 199 -5.51 7.04 4.66
CA ALA A 199 -4.73 6.13 5.51
C ALA A 199 -5.60 5.08 6.21
N ILE A 200 -6.57 4.49 5.47
CA ILE A 200 -7.55 3.52 6.00
C ILE A 200 -7.12 2.05 5.84
N GLY A 201 -5.83 1.83 5.57
CA GLY A 201 -5.21 0.51 5.42
C GLY A 201 -5.12 0.04 3.97
N SER A 202 -4.61 -1.19 3.81
CA SER A 202 -4.45 -1.84 2.51
C SER A 202 -5.14 -3.21 2.52
N THR A 203 -5.48 -3.70 1.35
CA THR A 203 -5.99 -5.05 1.13
C THR A 203 -4.94 -5.83 0.33
N PRO A 204 -4.29 -6.84 0.93
CA PRO A 204 -3.34 -7.69 0.21
C PRO A 204 -4.06 -8.53 -0.86
N ASN A 205 -3.41 -8.78 -1.99
CA ASN A 205 -3.99 -9.54 -3.10
C ASN A 205 -3.84 -11.05 -2.86
N THR A 206 -4.51 -11.56 -1.83
CA THR A 206 -4.37 -12.93 -1.32
C THR A 206 -5.59 -13.83 -1.50
N SER A 207 -6.61 -13.35 -2.21
CA SER A 207 -7.89 -14.08 -2.38
C SER A 207 -7.70 -15.50 -2.90
N VAL A 208 -6.79 -15.69 -3.86
CA VAL A 208 -6.49 -16.98 -4.50
C VAL A 208 -5.73 -17.95 -3.58
N PHE A 209 -5.06 -17.46 -2.54
CA PHE A 209 -4.27 -18.29 -1.62
C PHE A 209 -5.03 -18.65 -0.34
N LYS A 210 -6.25 -18.13 -0.18
CA LYS A 210 -7.04 -18.32 1.03
C LYS A 210 -7.41 -19.79 1.21
N GLY A 211 -7.01 -20.36 2.35
CA GLY A 211 -7.20 -21.79 2.64
C GLY A 211 -6.05 -22.69 2.18
N HIS A 212 -5.14 -22.17 1.35
CA HIS A 212 -3.92 -22.86 0.94
C HIS A 212 -2.70 -22.43 1.77
N ILE A 213 -2.65 -21.15 2.17
CA ILE A 213 -1.56 -20.55 2.96
C ILE A 213 -2.12 -19.85 4.20
N GLU A 214 -1.34 -19.82 5.27
CA GLU A 214 -1.64 -19.05 6.47
C GLU A 214 -1.59 -17.54 6.22
N LEU A 215 -2.70 -16.88 6.53
CA LEU A 215 -2.83 -15.43 6.49
C LEU A 215 -2.94 -14.88 7.93
N ASP A 216 -2.49 -13.65 8.14
CA ASP A 216 -2.77 -12.92 9.38
C ASP A 216 -4.22 -12.43 9.45
N GLU A 217 -4.59 -11.79 10.56
CA GLU A 217 -5.94 -11.26 10.78
C GLU A 217 -6.35 -10.17 9.77
N ASN A 218 -5.38 -9.56 9.09
CA ASN A 218 -5.57 -8.52 8.08
C ASN A 218 -5.50 -9.07 6.64
N GLY A 219 -5.24 -10.37 6.48
CA GLY A 219 -5.18 -11.09 5.20
C GLY A 219 -3.79 -11.12 4.55
N PHE A 220 -2.74 -10.63 5.20
CA PHE A 220 -1.36 -10.69 4.68
C PHE A 220 -0.79 -12.08 4.85
N ILE A 221 0.08 -12.51 3.92
CA ILE A 221 0.73 -13.83 4.01
C ILE A 221 1.71 -13.83 5.17
N LYS A 222 1.62 -14.83 6.04
CA LYS A 222 2.59 -15.02 7.12
C LYS A 222 3.87 -15.64 6.58
N THR A 223 5.00 -15.03 6.91
CA THR A 223 6.34 -15.53 6.59
C THR A 223 7.15 -15.85 7.84
N GLU A 224 8.10 -16.79 7.73
CA GLU A 224 8.90 -17.25 8.86
C GLU A 224 10.08 -16.31 9.20
N GLY A 225 9.84 -15.39 10.14
CA GLY A 225 10.88 -14.58 10.77
C GLY A 225 11.60 -13.66 9.79
N LYS A 226 12.88 -13.95 9.51
CA LYS A 226 13.71 -13.15 8.58
C LYS A 226 13.75 -13.73 7.17
N ARG A 227 13.08 -14.84 6.91
CA ARG A 227 13.06 -15.50 5.60
C ARG A 227 11.71 -15.31 4.93
N THR A 228 11.60 -15.70 3.67
CA THR A 228 10.37 -15.49 2.87
C THR A 228 9.49 -16.72 2.78
N LEU A 229 9.79 -17.78 3.54
CA LEU A 229 9.02 -19.03 3.52
C LEU A 229 7.62 -18.82 4.12
N THR A 230 6.62 -19.43 3.50
CA THR A 230 5.28 -19.57 4.07
C THR A 230 5.16 -20.87 4.87
N ASN A 231 3.97 -21.16 5.40
CA ASN A 231 3.68 -22.45 6.04
C ASN A 231 3.70 -23.65 5.06
N VAL A 232 3.73 -23.40 3.75
CA VAL A 232 3.74 -24.45 2.73
C VAL A 232 5.13 -24.59 2.11
N LYS A 233 5.67 -25.82 2.16
CA LYS A 233 6.99 -26.14 1.59
C LYS A 233 7.01 -25.85 0.08
N GLY A 234 8.04 -25.14 -0.37
CA GLY A 234 8.18 -24.73 -1.77
C GLY A 234 7.41 -23.45 -2.13
N VAL A 235 6.67 -22.85 -1.19
CA VAL A 235 5.97 -21.58 -1.42
C VAL A 235 6.56 -20.47 -0.55
N PHE A 236 6.92 -19.38 -1.22
CA PHE A 236 7.58 -18.21 -0.66
C PHE A 236 6.76 -16.95 -0.95
N SER A 237 7.00 -15.86 -0.24
CA SER A 237 6.28 -14.61 -0.45
C SER A 237 7.20 -13.38 -0.35
N ALA A 238 6.95 -12.39 -1.21
CA ALA A 238 7.75 -11.17 -1.30
C ALA A 238 6.87 -9.93 -1.53
N GLY A 239 7.38 -8.78 -1.08
CA GLY A 239 6.74 -7.48 -1.20
C GLY A 239 5.53 -7.29 -0.29
N ASP A 240 4.71 -6.31 -0.63
CA ASP A 240 3.60 -5.81 0.19
C ASP A 240 2.55 -6.87 0.53
N VAL A 241 2.49 -8.01 -0.17
CA VAL A 241 1.53 -9.09 0.14
C VAL A 241 1.82 -9.77 1.49
N GLN A 242 3.06 -9.67 1.98
CA GLN A 242 3.51 -10.19 3.28
C GLN A 242 4.09 -9.10 4.20
N ASP A 243 4.22 -7.86 3.73
CA ASP A 243 4.72 -6.73 4.50
C ASP A 243 3.62 -5.68 4.70
N PRO A 244 2.92 -5.69 5.85
CA PRO A 244 1.94 -4.66 6.18
C PRO A 244 2.59 -3.40 6.81
N ILE A 245 3.90 -3.40 7.03
CA ILE A 245 4.60 -2.40 7.84
C ILE A 245 5.26 -1.34 6.96
N TYR A 246 6.15 -1.73 6.05
CA TYR A 246 6.96 -0.76 5.31
C TYR A 246 6.31 -0.34 4.00
N CYS A 247 5.83 -1.31 3.20
CA CYS A 247 5.13 -1.08 1.93
C CYS A 247 5.86 -0.07 1.01
N GLN A 248 7.18 -0.24 0.86
CA GLN A 248 8.01 0.61 -0.01
C GLN A 248 8.59 -0.21 -1.16
N ALA A 249 8.68 0.39 -2.35
CA ALA A 249 9.19 -0.28 -3.55
C ALA A 249 10.59 -0.90 -3.35
N ILE A 250 11.49 -0.20 -2.64
CA ILE A 250 12.84 -0.72 -2.36
C ILE A 250 12.85 -1.88 -1.36
N VAL A 251 11.94 -1.86 -0.37
CA VAL A 251 11.78 -2.96 0.59
C VAL A 251 11.20 -4.18 -0.14
N ALA A 252 10.20 -3.97 -0.98
CA ALA A 252 9.62 -5.02 -1.81
C ALA A 252 10.66 -5.64 -2.74
N ALA A 253 11.48 -4.84 -3.43
CA ALA A 253 12.58 -5.33 -4.26
C ALA A 253 13.61 -6.14 -3.45
N GLY A 254 13.96 -5.67 -2.25
CA GLY A 254 14.84 -6.39 -1.33
C GLY A 254 14.28 -7.75 -0.91
N SER A 255 13.00 -7.80 -0.52
CA SER A 255 12.32 -9.07 -0.19
C SER A 255 12.18 -10.01 -1.40
N GLY A 256 12.05 -9.46 -2.62
CA GLY A 256 12.11 -10.23 -3.86
C GLY A 256 13.46 -10.93 -4.02
N CYS A 257 14.57 -10.23 -3.78
CA CYS A 257 15.91 -10.82 -3.76
C CYS A 257 16.03 -11.94 -2.71
N MET A 258 15.54 -11.71 -1.49
CA MET A 258 15.52 -12.73 -0.43
C MET A 258 14.76 -13.98 -0.88
N SER A 259 13.58 -13.82 -1.49
CA SER A 259 12.78 -14.94 -1.96
C SER A 259 13.42 -15.75 -3.08
N ALA A 260 14.14 -15.10 -4.00
CA ALA A 260 14.89 -15.81 -5.03
C ALA A 260 16.02 -16.67 -4.44
N LEU A 261 16.72 -16.16 -3.42
CA LEU A 261 17.78 -16.90 -2.73
C LEU A 261 17.22 -18.06 -1.89
N ASP A 262 16.09 -17.86 -1.21
CA ASP A 262 15.41 -18.92 -0.45
C ASP A 262 14.87 -20.02 -1.38
N VAL A 263 14.34 -19.67 -2.56
CA VAL A 263 13.96 -20.64 -3.61
C VAL A 263 15.17 -21.40 -4.12
N GLN A 264 16.28 -20.72 -4.40
CA GLN A 264 17.50 -21.36 -4.87
C GLN A 264 17.99 -22.42 -3.88
N GLU A 265 18.06 -22.06 -2.59
CA GLU A 265 18.46 -22.97 -1.51
C GLU A 265 17.51 -24.17 -1.42
N TYR A 266 16.20 -23.93 -1.51
CA TYR A 266 15.19 -24.97 -1.50
C TYR A 266 15.34 -25.96 -2.65
N LEU A 267 15.50 -25.46 -3.88
CA LEU A 267 15.65 -26.29 -5.08
C LEU A 267 16.96 -27.09 -5.07
N MET A 268 18.04 -26.57 -4.46
CA MET A 268 19.28 -27.32 -4.28
C MET A 268 19.11 -28.54 -3.36
N HIS A 269 18.21 -28.46 -2.37
CA HIS A 269 17.92 -29.53 -1.42
C HIS A 269 16.74 -30.43 -1.82
N LEU A 270 16.12 -30.18 -2.98
CA LEU A 270 15.06 -31.03 -3.54
C LEU A 270 15.62 -32.27 -4.26
N LYS A 271 16.93 -32.27 -4.56
CA LYS A 271 17.65 -33.35 -5.27
C LYS A 271 18.00 -34.53 -4.40
#